data_AF-A0A453I7R7-F1
#
_entry.id   AF-A0A453I7R7-F1
#
_cell.length_a   1.000
_cell.length_b   1.000
_cell.length_c   1.000
_cell.angle_alpha   90.00
_cell.angle_beta   90.00
_cell.angle_gamma   90.00
#
_symmetry.space_group_name_H-M   'P 1'
#
loop_
_entity.id
_entity.type
_entity.pdbx_description
1 polymer ?
#
loop_
_entity_poly.entity_id
_entity_poly.type
_entity_poly.pdbx_seq_one_letter_code
_entity_poly.pdbx_strand_id
1 'polypeptide(L)'
;MVGFFRSGNLASRVFDRQFLSPRPGATVNTVRQFYENLVPSYTIYDIDCPDYSFRKFTDDGKYLVAFSRNHQDLIVYRPIWLTFSCHEECDAHDLPANAERFESFFKQLYSISLASSNEYICEDFFLYMEGHQYGLFATSTARSNESSVTEGAIHGVPSIEKITFYLVRLEDGAILDEKAFCNDFINLAHSIGAYLYEDLVCIVSLRYQTIHVLQIRDSGSLVEVRRIGAFCREDDELFLYSHGQAAQGSSFLPGIKQRLLSFIFHKTWNEEPDQALRVQHLKKKFYFHFQDYVDLIIWKVPIFWIAITYLSSLVVSMEGLLEALIKT
;
A
#
# COMPACT_ATOMS: atom_id res chain seq x y z
N MET A 1 -6.25 -14.14 -26.64
CA MET A 1 -7.22 -14.55 -25.61
C MET A 1 -7.11 -13.52 -24.49
N VAL A 2 -7.95 -12.49 -24.52
CA VAL A 2 -7.85 -11.35 -23.59
C VAL A 2 -8.51 -11.77 -22.28
N GLY A 3 -7.70 -11.97 -21.24
CA GLY A 3 -8.21 -12.01 -19.88
C GLY A 3 -8.71 -10.61 -19.55
N PHE A 4 -10.03 -10.40 -19.62
CA PHE A 4 -10.62 -9.17 -19.11
C PHE A 4 -10.43 -9.17 -17.60
N PHE A 5 -9.44 -8.39 -17.13
CA PHE A 5 -9.40 -7.93 -15.76
C PHE A 5 -10.75 -7.27 -15.45
N ARG A 6 -11.43 -7.77 -14.43
CA ARG A 6 -12.78 -7.33 -14.06
C ARG A 6 -12.68 -6.30 -12.96
N SER A 7 -13.30 -5.14 -13.17
CA SER A 7 -13.29 -4.08 -12.18
C SER A 7 -14.04 -4.51 -10.90
N GLY A 8 -13.55 -4.05 -9.75
CA GLY A 8 -14.23 -4.18 -8.46
C GLY A 8 -15.51 -3.32 -8.34
N ASN A 9 -15.88 -2.55 -9.37
CA ASN A 9 -17.02 -1.64 -9.35
C ASN A 9 -18.33 -2.36 -9.72
N LEU A 10 -19.31 -2.41 -8.80
CA LEU A 10 -20.61 -3.05 -9.04
C LEU A 10 -21.36 -2.44 -10.23
N ALA A 11 -21.39 -1.11 -10.36
CA ALA A 11 -22.10 -0.43 -11.43
C ALA A 11 -21.56 -0.82 -12.81
N SER A 12 -20.24 -0.85 -12.97
CA SER A 12 -19.59 -1.32 -14.21
C SER A 12 -20.01 -2.75 -14.55
N ARG A 13 -20.00 -3.67 -13.57
CA ARG A 13 -20.43 -5.07 -13.78
C ARG A 13 -21.91 -5.20 -14.15
N VAL A 14 -22.77 -4.33 -13.62
CA VAL A 14 -24.20 -4.29 -13.98
C VAL A 14 -24.38 -3.83 -15.42
N PHE A 15 -23.67 -2.77 -15.84
CA PHE A 15 -23.70 -2.31 -17.22
C PHE A 15 -23.16 -3.37 -18.19
N ASP A 16 -22.03 -4.01 -17.87
CA ASP A 16 -21.48 -5.08 -18.70
C ASP A 16 -22.48 -6.22 -18.93
N ARG A 17 -23.26 -6.59 -17.90
CA ARG A 17 -24.32 -7.60 -18.02
C ARG A 17 -25.46 -7.18 -18.95
N GLN A 18 -25.75 -5.88 -19.07
CA GLN A 18 -26.79 -5.38 -19.98
C GLN A 18 -26.37 -5.52 -21.44
N PHE A 19 -25.08 -5.37 -21.73
CA PHE A 19 -24.56 -5.39 -23.10
C PHE A 19 -23.97 -6.74 -23.52
N LEU A 20 -23.51 -7.57 -22.58
CA LEU A 20 -22.87 -8.85 -22.86
C LEU A 20 -23.79 -10.03 -22.51
N SER A 21 -24.02 -10.89 -23.49
CA SER A 21 -24.70 -12.17 -23.24
C SER A 21 -23.73 -13.16 -22.56
N PRO A 22 -24.11 -13.77 -21.43
CA PRO A 22 -23.25 -14.77 -20.78
C PRO A 22 -23.13 -16.01 -21.65
N ARG A 23 -22.02 -16.76 -21.48
CA ARG A 23 -21.85 -18.06 -22.14
C ARG A 23 -22.98 -19.01 -21.72
N PRO A 24 -23.48 -19.89 -22.63
CA PRO A 24 -24.48 -20.89 -22.27
C PRO A 24 -24.08 -21.69 -21.02
N GLY A 25 -25.01 -21.86 -20.07
CA GLY A 25 -24.77 -22.57 -18.81
C GLY A 25 -24.04 -21.77 -17.71
N ALA A 26 -23.62 -20.53 -17.98
CA ALA A 26 -22.88 -19.71 -17.00
C ALA A 26 -23.78 -18.85 -16.08
N THR A 27 -25.10 -19.00 -16.12
CA THR A 27 -26.05 -18.13 -15.42
C THR A 27 -25.80 -18.07 -13.92
N VAL A 28 -25.59 -19.21 -13.26
CA VAL A 28 -25.34 -19.28 -11.80
C VAL A 28 -24.07 -18.52 -11.42
N ASN A 29 -22.97 -18.77 -12.15
CA ASN A 29 -21.71 -18.07 -11.90
C ASN A 29 -21.80 -16.58 -12.20
N THR A 30 -22.58 -16.18 -13.21
CA THR A 30 -22.81 -14.78 -13.57
C THR A 30 -23.60 -14.05 -12.48
N VAL A 31 -24.62 -14.68 -11.90
CA VAL A 31 -25.39 -14.13 -10.78
C VAL A 31 -24.51 -14.02 -9.54
N ARG A 32 -23.71 -15.05 -9.24
CA ARG A 32 -22.82 -15.06 -8.07
C ARG A 32 -21.77 -13.94 -8.08
N GLN A 33 -21.41 -13.44 -9.25
CA GLN A 33 -20.47 -12.31 -9.39
C GLN A 33 -21.03 -10.98 -8.86
N PHE A 34 -22.34 -10.88 -8.60
CA PHE A 34 -22.96 -9.68 -8.04
C PHE A 34 -23.06 -9.71 -6.51
N TYR A 35 -22.70 -10.82 -5.85
CA TYR A 35 -22.60 -10.82 -4.40
C TYR A 35 -21.43 -9.93 -3.98
N GLU A 36 -21.74 -8.86 -3.26
CA GLU A 36 -20.73 -8.00 -2.63
C GLU A 36 -20.27 -8.55 -1.30
N ASN A 37 -21.11 -9.37 -0.67
CA ASN A 37 -20.84 -9.94 0.65
C ASN A 37 -21.10 -11.44 0.62
N LEU A 38 -20.17 -12.19 1.21
CA LEU A 38 -20.36 -13.60 1.57
C LEU A 38 -20.69 -13.64 3.06
N VAL A 39 -21.89 -14.10 3.40
CA VAL A 39 -22.27 -14.34 4.80
C VAL A 39 -21.84 -15.76 5.18
N PRO A 40 -21.15 -15.96 6.31
CA PRO A 40 -20.84 -17.29 6.80
C PRO A 40 -22.13 -18.09 6.98
N SER A 41 -22.22 -19.25 6.33
CA SER A 41 -23.37 -20.16 6.46
C SER A 41 -23.20 -21.18 7.57
N TYR A 42 -21.95 -21.41 8.02
CA TYR A 42 -21.60 -22.45 8.98
C TYR A 42 -20.28 -22.11 9.70
N THR A 43 -20.21 -22.40 11.00
CA THR A 43 -18.96 -22.30 11.79
C THR A 43 -18.64 -23.65 12.39
N ILE A 44 -17.43 -24.16 12.12
CA ILE A 44 -16.88 -25.35 12.75
C ILE A 44 -15.97 -24.90 13.88
N TYR A 45 -16.12 -25.51 15.06
CA TYR A 45 -15.31 -25.23 16.24
C TYR A 45 -14.26 -26.33 16.44
N ASP A 46 -13.27 -26.04 17.27
CA ASP A 46 -12.25 -27.01 17.72
C ASP A 46 -11.49 -27.72 16.60
N ILE A 47 -11.28 -27.03 15.46
CA ILE A 47 -10.39 -27.50 14.40
C ILE A 47 -8.95 -27.49 14.91
N ASP A 48 -8.24 -28.60 14.70
CA ASP A 48 -6.80 -28.68 14.92
C ASP A 48 -6.07 -27.84 13.86
N CYS A 49 -5.76 -26.58 14.20
CA CYS A 49 -5.13 -25.61 13.31
C CYS A 49 -3.62 -25.55 13.57
N PRO A 50 -2.80 -25.39 12.52
CA PRO A 50 -1.39 -25.16 12.72
C PRO A 50 -1.17 -23.84 13.46
N ASP A 51 -0.13 -23.82 14.27
CA ASP A 51 0.23 -22.73 15.18
C ASP A 51 0.92 -21.58 14.43
N TYR A 52 0.16 -20.95 13.55
CA TYR A 52 0.57 -19.87 12.66
C TYR A 52 -0.30 -18.63 12.86
N SER A 53 0.28 -17.47 12.54
CA SER A 53 -0.47 -16.21 12.48
C SER A 53 -1.14 -16.10 11.11
N PHE A 54 -2.44 -16.38 11.04
CA PHE A 54 -3.23 -16.25 9.81
C PHE A 54 -3.50 -14.78 9.51
N ARG A 55 -3.08 -14.32 8.32
CA ARG A 55 -3.16 -12.90 7.94
C ARG A 55 -4.48 -12.55 7.25
N LYS A 56 -4.67 -13.04 6.02
CA LYS A 56 -5.91 -12.86 5.25
C LYS A 56 -5.94 -13.74 4.02
N PHE A 57 -7.12 -13.84 3.42
CA PHE A 57 -7.31 -14.33 2.06
C PHE A 57 -6.94 -13.25 1.05
N THR A 58 -6.50 -13.67 -0.15
CA THR A 58 -6.58 -12.80 -1.33
C THR A 58 -8.03 -12.55 -1.71
N ASP A 59 -8.34 -11.42 -2.35
CA ASP A 59 -9.73 -11.06 -2.67
C ASP A 59 -10.37 -12.02 -3.68
N ASP A 60 -9.55 -12.70 -4.49
CA ASP A 60 -9.99 -13.77 -5.38
C ASP A 60 -10.20 -15.13 -4.68
N GLY A 61 -9.90 -15.22 -3.39
CA GLY A 61 -10.07 -16.41 -2.55
C GLY A 61 -9.12 -17.57 -2.89
N LYS A 62 -8.11 -17.36 -3.74
CA LYS A 62 -7.20 -18.44 -4.19
C LYS A 62 -6.12 -18.77 -3.18
N TYR A 63 -5.75 -17.81 -2.33
CA TYR A 63 -4.65 -17.97 -1.39
C TYR A 63 -5.07 -17.51 0.01
N LEU A 64 -4.69 -18.28 1.01
CA LEU A 64 -4.69 -17.88 2.42
C LEU A 64 -3.23 -17.67 2.84
N VAL A 65 -2.91 -16.47 3.29
CA VAL A 65 -1.56 -16.09 3.72
C VAL A 65 -1.45 -16.21 5.24
N ALA A 66 -0.39 -16.84 5.70
CA ALA A 66 -0.05 -16.98 7.11
C ALA A 66 1.45 -16.76 7.34
N PHE A 67 1.81 -16.47 8.58
CA PHE A 67 3.19 -16.31 9.03
C PHE A 67 3.49 -17.32 10.13
N SER A 68 4.73 -17.80 10.17
CA SER A 68 5.18 -18.69 11.25
C SER A 68 5.11 -17.97 12.60
N ARG A 69 5.01 -18.72 13.70
CA ARG A 69 4.96 -18.17 15.07
C ARG A 69 6.18 -17.29 15.42
N ASN A 70 7.34 -17.59 14.85
CA ASN A 70 8.56 -16.78 15.03
C ASN A 70 8.63 -15.58 14.06
N HIS A 71 7.62 -15.37 13.21
CA HIS A 71 7.57 -14.33 12.18
C HIS A 71 8.78 -14.34 11.25
N GLN A 72 9.23 -15.51 10.81
CA GLN A 72 10.36 -15.64 9.88
C GLN A 72 9.96 -16.23 8.53
N ASP A 73 8.94 -17.09 8.52
CA ASP A 73 8.49 -17.80 7.34
C ASP A 73 7.13 -17.29 6.89
N LEU A 74 7.00 -17.10 5.58
CA LEU A 74 5.74 -16.93 4.86
C LEU A 74 5.21 -18.31 4.49
N ILE A 75 3.98 -18.60 4.91
CA ILE A 75 3.25 -19.81 4.55
C ILE A 75 2.04 -19.42 3.72
N VAL A 76 1.88 -20.06 2.56
CA VAL A 76 0.73 -19.83 1.69
C VAL A 76 -0.03 -21.12 1.48
N TYR A 77 -1.33 -21.05 1.72
CA TYR A 77 -2.27 -22.14 1.53
C TYR A 77 -3.16 -21.90 0.33
N ARG A 78 -3.53 -22.98 -0.37
CA ARG A 78 -4.62 -23.02 -1.33
C ARG A 78 -5.89 -23.50 -0.63
N PRO A 79 -6.95 -22.70 -0.58
CA PRO A 79 -8.27 -23.17 -0.18
C PRO A 79 -8.75 -24.22 -1.18
N ILE A 80 -8.99 -25.43 -0.70
CA ILE A 80 -9.58 -26.53 -1.49
C ILE A 80 -11.06 -26.69 -1.19
N TRP A 81 -11.51 -26.18 -0.04
CA TRP A 81 -12.88 -26.28 0.49
C TRP A 81 -13.34 -27.72 0.71
N LEU A 82 -14.04 -27.95 1.81
CA LEU A 82 -14.59 -29.26 2.09
C LEU A 82 -15.68 -29.58 1.06
N THR A 83 -15.46 -30.64 0.28
CA THR A 83 -16.45 -31.15 -0.68
C THR A 83 -16.83 -32.56 -0.23
N PHE A 84 -18.11 -32.77 0.07
CA PHE A 84 -18.64 -34.09 0.40
C PHE A 84 -20.03 -34.27 -0.21
N SER A 85 -20.38 -35.51 -0.52
CA SER A 85 -21.70 -35.90 -1.00
C SER A 85 -22.41 -36.69 0.08
N CYS A 86 -23.61 -36.28 0.44
CA CYS A 86 -24.47 -37.08 1.28
C CYS A 86 -25.34 -38.02 0.42
N HIS A 87 -25.38 -39.29 0.78
CA HIS A 87 -26.21 -40.30 0.10
C HIS A 87 -27.57 -40.52 0.76
N GLU A 88 -27.81 -39.95 1.95
CA GLU A 88 -29.04 -40.08 2.74
C GLU A 88 -29.63 -38.69 3.06
N GLU A 89 -30.76 -38.60 3.78
CA GLU A 89 -31.29 -37.33 4.31
C GLU A 89 -30.31 -36.77 5.35
N CYS A 90 -29.26 -36.07 4.90
CA CYS A 90 -28.36 -35.35 5.80
C CYS A 90 -29.02 -34.09 6.31
N ASP A 91 -28.91 -33.86 7.62
CA ASP A 91 -29.11 -32.52 8.15
C ASP A 91 -28.01 -31.60 7.63
N ALA A 92 -28.33 -30.31 7.48
CA ALA A 92 -27.37 -29.30 7.01
C ALA A 92 -26.12 -29.17 7.92
N HIS A 93 -26.11 -29.86 9.06
CA HIS A 93 -25.03 -29.89 10.06
C HIS A 93 -24.23 -31.20 10.10
N ASP A 94 -24.56 -32.18 9.27
CA ASP A 94 -23.80 -33.44 9.21
C ASP A 94 -22.53 -33.25 8.37
N LEU A 95 -21.44 -32.92 9.05
CA LEU A 95 -20.11 -32.85 8.46
C LEU A 95 -19.39 -34.20 8.54
N PRO A 96 -18.61 -34.57 7.51
CA PRO A 96 -17.80 -35.80 7.56
C PRO A 96 -16.71 -35.67 8.62
N ALA A 97 -16.26 -36.80 9.19
CA ALA A 97 -15.26 -36.82 10.27
C ALA A 97 -13.92 -36.13 9.91
N ASN A 98 -13.59 -35.98 8.62
CA ASN A 98 -12.39 -35.25 8.21
C ASN A 98 -12.56 -33.72 8.28
N ALA A 99 -13.78 -33.20 8.46
CA ALA A 99 -14.05 -31.77 8.61
C ALA A 99 -13.45 -31.17 9.90
N GLU A 100 -12.98 -31.98 10.84
CA GLU A 100 -12.28 -31.54 12.04
C GLU A 100 -10.81 -31.16 11.79
N ARG A 101 -10.30 -31.38 10.57
CA ARG A 101 -8.90 -31.12 10.19
C ARG A 101 -8.77 -29.89 9.33
N PHE A 102 -7.79 -29.05 9.64
CA PHE A 102 -7.46 -27.86 8.84
C PHE A 102 -7.11 -28.21 7.38
N GLU A 103 -6.40 -29.32 7.15
CA GLU A 103 -5.98 -29.77 5.82
C GLU A 103 -7.15 -30.15 4.90
N SER A 104 -8.33 -30.42 5.47
CA SER A 104 -9.54 -30.70 4.69
C SER A 104 -10.06 -29.44 3.98
N PHE A 105 -9.68 -28.25 4.44
CA PHE A 105 -10.06 -26.97 3.85
C PHE A 105 -8.91 -26.29 3.12
N PHE A 106 -7.68 -26.51 3.58
CA PHE A 106 -6.51 -25.77 3.12
C PHE A 106 -5.33 -26.71 2.82
N LYS A 107 -4.81 -26.64 1.60
CA LYS A 107 -3.59 -27.32 1.22
C LYS A 107 -2.42 -26.35 1.27
N GLN A 108 -1.39 -26.62 2.07
CA GLN A 108 -0.17 -25.81 2.04
C GLN A 108 0.48 -25.90 0.65
N LEU A 109 0.76 -24.76 0.03
CA LEU A 109 1.47 -24.69 -1.25
C LEU A 109 2.98 -24.67 -1.02
N TYR A 110 3.45 -23.76 -0.18
CA TYR A 110 4.86 -23.59 0.16
C TYR A 110 5.00 -22.91 1.52
N SER A 111 6.22 -23.01 2.06
CA SER A 111 6.72 -22.24 3.18
C SER A 111 8.11 -21.72 2.80
N ILE A 112 8.33 -20.41 2.87
CA ILE A 112 9.59 -19.76 2.51
C ILE A 112 10.05 -18.83 3.63
N SER A 113 11.35 -18.77 3.87
CA SER A 113 11.92 -17.82 4.83
C SER A 113 12.06 -16.45 4.18
N LEU A 114 11.36 -15.44 4.73
CA LEU A 114 11.49 -14.04 4.31
C LEU A 114 12.40 -13.25 5.23
N ALA A 115 12.45 -13.60 6.51
CA ALA A 115 13.29 -12.94 7.50
C ALA A 115 14.38 -13.88 7.97
N SER A 116 15.58 -13.32 8.19
CA SER A 116 16.71 -14.05 8.74
C SER A 116 17.31 -13.31 9.92
N SER A 117 18.04 -14.03 10.78
CA SER A 117 18.78 -13.45 11.90
C SER A 117 17.87 -12.69 12.90
N ASN A 118 18.04 -11.37 13.03
CA ASN A 118 17.32 -10.48 13.93
C ASN A 118 16.15 -9.73 13.24
N GLU A 119 15.83 -10.09 12.01
CA GLU A 119 14.67 -9.57 11.29
C GLU A 119 13.42 -10.40 11.57
N TYR A 120 12.27 -9.74 11.55
CA TYR A 120 10.95 -10.34 11.67
C TYR A 120 10.03 -9.81 10.58
N ILE A 121 9.17 -10.67 10.05
CA ILE A 121 8.09 -10.30 9.15
C ILE A 121 7.16 -9.32 9.88
N CYS A 122 6.85 -8.21 9.24
CA CYS A 122 5.86 -7.26 9.71
C CYS A 122 4.46 -7.86 9.51
N GLU A 123 3.92 -8.52 10.54
CA GLU A 123 2.64 -9.26 10.46
C GLU A 123 1.46 -8.42 9.96
N ASP A 124 1.50 -7.11 10.19
CA ASP A 124 0.46 -6.18 9.77
C ASP A 124 0.60 -5.64 8.34
N PHE A 125 1.62 -6.07 7.60
CA PHE A 125 1.91 -5.60 6.26
C PHE A 125 1.81 -6.72 5.23
N PHE A 126 0.83 -6.60 4.33
CA PHE A 126 0.71 -7.44 3.16
C PHE A 126 -0.15 -6.74 2.11
N LEU A 127 0.47 -6.39 0.97
CA LEU A 127 -0.21 -5.84 -0.20
C LEU A 127 -0.06 -6.82 -1.37
N TYR A 128 -0.99 -6.80 -2.33
CA TYR A 128 -0.88 -7.59 -3.57
C TYR A 128 -1.52 -6.85 -4.73
N MET A 129 -1.01 -7.10 -5.94
CA MET A 129 -1.55 -6.51 -7.16
C MET A 129 -2.96 -7.04 -7.46
N GLU A 130 -3.77 -6.29 -8.21
CA GLU A 130 -5.11 -6.71 -8.64
C GLU A 130 -5.09 -8.00 -9.49
N GLY A 131 -3.97 -8.28 -10.17
CA GLY A 131 -3.74 -9.56 -10.86
C GLY A 131 -3.48 -10.74 -9.92
N HIS A 132 -3.29 -10.50 -8.62
CA HIS A 132 -2.98 -11.49 -7.57
C HIS A 132 -1.78 -12.40 -7.89
N GLN A 133 -0.91 -11.96 -8.79
CA GLN A 133 0.29 -12.70 -9.19
C GLN A 133 1.43 -12.47 -8.20
N TYR A 134 1.56 -11.22 -7.71
CA TYR A 134 2.64 -10.79 -6.84
C TYR A 134 2.07 -10.25 -5.51
N GLY A 135 2.74 -10.63 -4.42
CA GLY A 135 2.54 -10.10 -3.09
C GLY A 135 3.75 -9.30 -2.63
N LEU A 136 3.51 -8.18 -1.97
CA LEU A 136 4.51 -7.35 -1.33
C LEU A 136 4.47 -7.58 0.18
N PHE A 137 5.57 -8.07 0.71
CA PHE A 137 5.79 -8.35 2.13
C PHE A 137 6.88 -7.43 2.67
N ALA A 138 6.98 -7.32 3.99
CA ALA A 138 8.05 -6.55 4.60
C ALA A 138 8.61 -7.27 5.83
N THR A 139 9.92 -7.12 6.03
CA THR A 139 10.61 -7.48 7.27
C THR A 139 11.23 -6.24 7.89
N SER A 140 11.47 -6.30 9.19
CA SER A 140 12.17 -5.27 9.93
C SER A 140 13.00 -5.86 11.05
N THR A 141 14.14 -5.26 11.34
CA THR A 141 14.84 -5.49 12.61
C THR A 141 14.06 -4.89 13.78
N ALA A 142 14.37 -5.35 14.99
CA ALA A 142 13.83 -4.74 16.20
C ALA A 142 14.18 -3.24 16.27
N ARG A 143 13.28 -2.43 16.84
CA ARG A 143 13.50 -0.98 16.99
C ARG A 143 14.72 -0.74 17.89
N SER A 144 15.68 0.03 17.38
CA SER A 144 16.79 0.55 18.18
C SER A 144 16.40 1.90 18.77
N ASN A 145 16.51 2.06 20.09
CA ASN A 145 16.30 3.37 20.75
C ASN A 145 17.47 4.34 20.55
N GLU A 146 18.57 3.88 19.94
CA GLU A 146 19.74 4.68 19.58
C GLU A 146 19.41 5.52 18.34
N SER A 147 18.91 6.74 18.54
CA SER A 147 18.82 7.72 17.46
C SER A 147 20.20 8.34 17.22
N SER A 148 21.05 7.66 16.45
CA SER A 148 22.24 8.31 15.91
C SER A 148 21.82 9.55 15.13
N VAL A 149 22.50 10.69 15.35
CA VAL A 149 22.23 11.93 14.63
C VAL A 149 22.73 11.75 13.19
N THR A 150 21.85 11.21 12.35
CA THR A 150 22.10 11.06 10.91
C THR A 150 21.69 12.34 10.21
N GLU A 151 22.54 12.84 9.32
CA GLU A 151 22.26 14.01 8.50
C GLU A 151 20.97 13.81 7.69
N GLY A 152 20.08 14.81 7.70
CA GLY A 152 18.77 14.75 7.02
C GLY A 152 17.65 14.02 7.77
N ALA A 153 17.92 13.41 8.92
CA ALA A 153 16.88 12.75 9.73
C ALA A 153 16.08 13.75 10.58
N ILE A 154 14.76 13.56 10.66
CA ILE A 154 13.89 14.33 11.57
C ILE A 154 14.14 13.92 13.02
N HIS A 155 14.43 14.92 13.86
CA HIS A 155 14.65 14.72 15.29
C HIS A 155 13.39 14.17 15.97
N GLY A 156 13.56 13.15 16.81
CA GLY A 156 12.46 12.51 17.55
C GLY A 156 11.69 11.43 16.78
N VAL A 157 11.95 11.23 15.48
CA VAL A 157 11.44 10.07 14.75
C VAL A 157 12.32 8.86 15.07
N PRO A 158 11.73 7.69 15.44
CA PRO A 158 12.51 6.47 15.71
C PRO A 158 13.36 6.02 14.51
N SER A 159 14.28 5.09 14.77
CA SER A 159 15.06 4.43 13.72
C SER A 159 14.85 2.93 13.79
N ILE A 160 14.65 2.30 12.64
CA ILE A 160 14.79 0.86 12.45
C ILE A 160 16.03 0.67 11.58
N GLU A 161 16.95 -0.17 12.05
CA GLU A 161 18.24 -0.39 11.41
C GLU A 161 18.06 -0.86 9.95
N LYS A 162 17.14 -1.80 9.71
CA LYS A 162 16.84 -2.30 8.38
C LYS A 162 15.37 -2.68 8.25
N ILE A 163 14.74 -2.16 7.20
CA ILE A 163 13.39 -2.51 6.74
C ILE A 163 13.52 -3.00 5.30
N THR A 164 13.06 -4.21 5.00
CA THR A 164 13.17 -4.78 3.65
C THR A 164 11.80 -5.12 3.11
N PHE A 165 11.48 -4.65 1.91
CA PHE A 165 10.28 -5.05 1.18
C PHE A 165 10.64 -6.17 0.21
N TYR A 166 9.86 -7.24 0.19
CA TYR A 166 10.04 -8.40 -0.68
C TYR A 166 8.88 -8.51 -1.67
N LEU A 167 9.20 -8.61 -2.95
CA LEU A 167 8.25 -8.96 -3.99
C LEU A 167 8.26 -10.48 -4.16
N VAL A 168 7.15 -11.13 -3.85
CA VAL A 168 7.02 -12.59 -3.88
C VAL A 168 5.95 -12.98 -4.89
N ARG A 169 6.22 -13.99 -5.72
CA ARG A 169 5.21 -14.62 -6.57
C ARG A 169 4.32 -15.54 -5.74
N LEU A 170 3.01 -15.25 -5.73
CA LEU A 170 2.08 -15.96 -4.86
C LEU A 170 1.84 -17.42 -5.29
N GLU A 171 2.08 -17.75 -6.57
CA GLU A 171 1.85 -19.10 -7.10
C GLU A 171 2.82 -20.16 -6.54
N ASP A 172 4.11 -19.83 -6.47
CA ASP A 172 5.21 -20.77 -6.18
C ASP A 172 6.11 -20.33 -5.01
N GLY A 173 5.94 -19.10 -4.50
CA GLY A 173 6.75 -18.57 -3.40
C GLY A 173 8.12 -18.06 -3.85
N ALA A 174 8.34 -17.86 -5.15
CA ALA A 174 9.60 -17.29 -5.62
C ALA A 174 9.73 -15.83 -5.14
N ILE A 175 10.81 -15.53 -4.41
CA ILE A 175 11.23 -14.16 -4.10
C ILE A 175 11.85 -13.59 -5.36
N LEU A 176 11.21 -12.56 -5.94
CA LEU A 176 11.59 -12.01 -7.24
C LEU A 176 12.53 -10.82 -7.10
N ASP A 177 12.28 -9.95 -6.12
CA ASP A 177 13.09 -8.77 -5.88
C ASP A 177 12.93 -8.26 -4.44
N GLU A 178 13.85 -7.42 -4.00
CA GLU A 178 13.84 -6.80 -2.67
C GLU A 178 14.26 -5.32 -2.69
N LYS A 179 13.71 -4.52 -1.79
CA LYS A 179 14.13 -3.14 -1.53
C LYS A 179 14.35 -2.92 -0.05
N ALA A 180 15.60 -2.69 0.34
CA ALA A 180 15.97 -2.37 1.71
C ALA A 180 16.06 -0.85 1.96
N PHE A 181 15.63 -0.45 3.15
CA PHE A 181 15.76 0.87 3.73
C PHE A 181 16.52 0.75 5.04
N CYS A 182 17.62 1.51 5.17
CA CYS A 182 18.50 1.43 6.34
C CYS A 182 18.36 2.67 7.21
N ASN A 183 18.37 2.48 8.53
CA ASN A 183 18.29 3.55 9.52
C ASN A 183 17.11 4.50 9.25
N ASP A 184 15.95 3.95 8.94
CA ASP A 184 14.74 4.69 8.57
C ASP A 184 13.57 4.25 9.44
N PHE A 185 12.45 4.97 9.33
CA PHE A 185 11.19 4.61 9.95
C PHE A 185 10.07 4.68 8.92
N ILE A 186 9.58 3.50 8.55
CA ILE A 186 8.42 3.32 7.69
C ILE A 186 7.34 2.67 8.54
N ASN A 187 6.18 3.33 8.64
CA ASN A 187 5.10 2.84 9.51
C ASN A 187 4.31 1.71 8.84
N LEU A 188 4.76 0.47 9.01
CA LEU A 188 4.13 -0.70 8.39
C LEU A 188 2.87 -1.19 9.11
N ALA A 189 2.55 -0.67 10.30
CA ALA A 189 1.34 -1.02 11.02
C ALA A 189 0.10 -0.69 10.17
N HIS A 190 -0.78 -1.67 9.99
CA HIS A 190 -1.96 -1.58 9.13
C HIS A 190 -1.67 -1.07 7.71
N SER A 191 -0.47 -1.33 7.17
CA SER A 191 -0.04 -0.86 5.85
C SER A 191 -0.11 0.67 5.65
N ILE A 192 0.10 1.44 6.72
CA ILE A 192 -0.03 2.91 6.71
C ILE A 192 1.13 3.63 5.99
N GLY A 193 2.29 2.98 5.92
CA GLY A 193 3.53 3.55 5.39
C GLY A 193 3.81 3.16 3.96
N ALA A 194 3.00 2.27 3.37
CA ALA A 194 3.16 1.82 2.00
C ALA A 194 1.82 1.56 1.33
N TYR A 195 1.66 2.02 0.10
CA TYR A 195 0.43 1.92 -0.70
C TYR A 195 0.75 1.33 -2.05
N LEU A 196 -0.17 0.51 -2.55
CA LEU A 196 -0.11 -0.05 -3.88
C LEU A 196 -1.32 0.46 -4.68
N TYR A 197 -1.05 1.01 -5.85
CA TYR A 197 -2.06 1.39 -6.83
C TYR A 197 -1.65 0.82 -8.18
N GLU A 198 -2.44 -0.11 -8.71
CA GLU A 198 -2.12 -0.88 -9.92
C GLU A 198 -0.75 -1.57 -9.78
N ASP A 199 0.29 -1.02 -10.42
CA ASP A 199 1.67 -1.49 -10.39
C ASP A 199 2.63 -0.53 -9.65
N LEU A 200 2.13 0.59 -9.13
CA LEU A 200 2.92 1.59 -8.41
C LEU A 200 2.83 1.41 -6.90
N VAL A 201 4.00 1.32 -6.27
CA VAL A 201 4.17 1.22 -4.83
C VAL A 201 4.74 2.52 -4.29
N CYS A 202 3.99 3.19 -3.42
CA CYS A 202 4.43 4.39 -2.71
C CYS A 202 4.82 4.02 -1.28
N ILE A 203 6.09 4.19 -0.91
CA ILE A 203 6.63 3.94 0.43
C ILE A 203 7.05 5.26 1.06
N VAL A 204 6.62 5.53 2.28
CA VAL A 204 6.94 6.78 2.98
C VAL A 204 7.95 6.55 4.09
N SER A 205 9.14 7.11 3.85
CA SER A 205 10.19 7.36 4.82
C SER A 205 9.78 8.53 5.71
N LEU A 206 9.40 8.22 6.96
CA LEU A 206 9.05 9.25 7.94
C LEU A 206 10.30 9.93 8.49
N ARG A 207 11.40 9.19 8.63
CA ARG A 207 12.63 9.75 9.20
C ARG A 207 13.27 10.75 8.24
N TYR A 208 13.26 10.49 6.93
CA TYR A 208 13.85 11.36 5.92
C TYR A 208 12.82 12.16 5.11
N GLN A 209 11.55 12.15 5.52
CA GLN A 209 10.48 12.92 4.88
C GLN A 209 10.43 12.72 3.35
N THR A 210 10.55 11.46 2.95
CA THR A 210 10.72 11.08 1.54
C THR A 210 9.67 10.04 1.14
N ILE A 211 9.05 10.27 -0.01
CA ILE A 211 8.14 9.33 -0.66
C ILE A 211 8.93 8.64 -1.78
N HIS A 212 9.11 7.34 -1.66
CA HIS A 212 9.68 6.48 -2.68
C HIS A 212 8.54 5.93 -3.54
N VAL A 213 8.61 6.16 -4.85
CA VAL A 213 7.68 5.60 -5.81
C VAL A 213 8.42 4.52 -6.58
N LEU A 214 7.98 3.28 -6.41
CA LEU A 214 8.48 2.12 -7.10
C LEU A 214 7.42 1.59 -8.06
N GLN A 215 7.85 0.94 -9.13
CA GLN A 215 6.98 0.27 -10.09
C GLN A 215 7.31 -1.22 -10.10
N ILE A 216 6.29 -2.06 -9.91
CA ILE A 216 6.36 -3.51 -10.07
C ILE A 216 6.25 -3.80 -11.57
N ARG A 217 7.33 -4.31 -12.16
CA ARG A 217 7.31 -4.72 -13.58
C ARG A 217 6.75 -6.13 -13.73
N ASP A 218 6.18 -6.42 -14.89
CA ASP A 218 5.75 -7.77 -15.26
C ASP A 218 6.88 -8.81 -15.17
N SER A 219 8.13 -8.37 -15.37
CA SER A 219 9.34 -9.20 -15.20
C SER A 219 9.58 -9.66 -13.75
N GLY A 220 8.86 -9.11 -12.77
CA GLY A 220 9.06 -9.41 -11.35
C GLY A 220 10.13 -8.54 -10.69
N SER A 221 10.38 -7.32 -11.17
CA SER A 221 11.35 -6.41 -10.57
C SER A 221 10.69 -5.19 -9.93
N LEU A 222 11.24 -4.71 -8.82
CA LEU A 222 10.88 -3.48 -8.11
C LEU A 222 11.80 -2.33 -8.56
N VAL A 223 11.31 -1.47 -9.43
CA VAL A 223 12.10 -0.35 -9.98
C VAL A 223 11.72 0.95 -9.28
N GLU A 224 12.65 1.61 -8.58
CA GLU A 224 12.41 2.97 -8.07
C GLU A 224 12.32 3.93 -9.25
N VAL A 225 11.12 4.42 -9.54
CA VAL A 225 10.85 5.35 -10.66
C VAL A 225 10.88 6.80 -10.21
N ARG A 226 10.72 7.05 -8.90
CA ARG A 226 10.80 8.40 -8.37
C ARG A 226 11.08 8.47 -6.88
N ARG A 227 11.72 9.56 -6.48
CA ARG A 227 11.86 9.99 -5.09
C ARG A 227 11.34 11.40 -4.91
N ILE A 228 10.54 11.64 -3.87
CA ILE A 228 9.96 12.95 -3.57
C ILE A 228 10.27 13.28 -2.11
N GLY A 229 11.14 14.25 -1.86
CA GLY A 229 11.51 14.64 -0.50
C GLY A 229 12.18 16.02 -0.46
N ALA A 230 13.44 16.04 -0.03
CA ALA A 230 14.29 17.24 -0.08
C ALA A 230 14.37 17.82 -1.50
N PHE A 231 14.45 16.95 -2.49
CA PHE A 231 14.38 17.24 -3.91
C PHE A 231 13.14 16.56 -4.52
N CYS A 232 12.50 17.19 -5.50
CA CYS A 232 11.34 16.66 -6.20
C CYS A 232 11.69 16.18 -7.63
N ARG A 233 12.85 16.57 -8.13
CA ARG A 233 13.45 16.13 -9.38
C ARG A 233 14.90 15.71 -9.15
N GLU A 234 15.40 14.86 -10.04
CA GLU A 234 16.75 14.29 -9.94
C GLU A 234 17.85 15.34 -10.15
N ASP A 235 17.55 16.39 -10.92
CA ASP A 235 18.47 17.49 -11.28
C ASP A 235 18.40 18.68 -10.32
N ASP A 236 17.48 18.69 -9.34
CA ASP A 236 17.30 19.80 -8.39
C ASP A 236 18.59 20.05 -7.60
N GLU A 237 19.27 18.99 -7.17
CA GLU A 237 20.51 19.08 -6.39
C GLU A 237 21.63 19.77 -7.20
N LEU A 238 21.81 19.36 -8.46
CA LEU A 238 22.79 19.95 -9.37
C LEU A 238 22.48 21.42 -9.66
N PHE A 239 21.20 21.74 -9.87
CA PHE A 239 20.73 23.11 -10.11
C PHE A 239 21.00 24.00 -8.89
N LEU A 240 20.78 23.49 -7.68
CA LEU A 240 21.04 24.24 -6.44
C LEU A 240 22.53 24.46 -6.21
N TYR A 241 23.38 23.46 -6.49
CA TYR A 241 24.84 23.64 -6.40
C TYR A 241 25.38 24.62 -7.44
N SER A 242 24.88 24.59 -8.68
CA SER A 242 25.33 25.50 -9.74
C SER A 242 24.97 26.97 -9.47
N HIS A 243 23.91 27.22 -8.71
CA HIS A 243 23.46 28.55 -8.31
C HIS A 243 23.82 28.90 -6.84
N GLY A 244 24.47 27.98 -6.13
CA GLY A 244 24.68 28.01 -4.67
C GLY A 244 25.86 28.84 -4.17
N GLN A 245 26.68 29.45 -5.03
CA GLN A 245 27.73 30.38 -4.57
C GLN A 245 27.18 31.63 -3.85
N ALA A 246 25.87 31.89 -3.89
CA ALA A 246 25.24 33.07 -3.28
C ALA A 246 24.56 32.83 -1.91
N ALA A 247 24.47 31.59 -1.40
CA ALA A 247 23.63 31.28 -0.24
C ALA A 247 24.33 30.45 0.85
N GLN A 248 25.50 30.90 1.31
CA GLN A 248 26.01 30.40 2.60
C GLN A 248 25.17 31.00 3.74
N GLY A 249 24.22 30.23 4.27
CA GLY A 249 23.55 30.53 5.54
C GLY A 249 22.02 30.52 5.57
N SER A 250 21.32 30.34 4.44
CA SER A 250 19.85 30.19 4.44
C SER A 250 19.45 28.73 4.35
N SER A 251 18.74 28.22 5.36
CA SER A 251 18.09 26.91 5.31
C SER A 251 17.00 26.92 4.24
N PHE A 252 17.29 26.36 3.06
CA PHE A 252 16.28 26.20 2.02
C PHE A 252 15.19 25.25 2.50
N LEU A 253 13.93 25.61 2.22
CA LEU A 253 12.80 24.70 2.45
C LEU A 253 12.93 23.48 1.51
N PRO A 254 12.71 22.25 2.01
CA PRO A 254 12.65 21.04 1.19
C PRO A 254 11.69 21.21 0.00
N GLY A 255 12.00 20.58 -1.14
CA GLY A 255 11.22 20.68 -2.38
C GLY A 255 9.74 20.36 -2.20
N ILE A 256 9.40 19.34 -1.40
CA ILE A 256 8.01 19.01 -1.10
C ILE A 256 7.28 20.12 -0.32
N LYS A 257 7.97 20.79 0.61
CA LYS A 257 7.42 21.93 1.37
C LYS A 257 7.28 23.15 0.48
N GLN A 258 8.25 23.41 -0.41
CA GLN A 258 8.15 24.49 -1.39
C GLN A 258 6.96 24.28 -2.31
N ARG A 259 6.78 23.09 -2.89
CA ARG A 259 5.64 22.77 -3.76
C ARG A 259 4.31 22.92 -3.04
N LEU A 260 4.22 22.44 -1.80
CA LEU A 260 3.01 22.61 -0.98
C LEU A 260 2.70 24.08 -0.73
N LEU A 261 3.69 24.87 -0.30
CA LEU A 261 3.53 26.30 -0.04
C LEU A 261 3.16 27.06 -1.31
N SER A 262 3.82 26.78 -2.44
CA SER A 262 3.49 27.35 -3.75
C SER A 262 2.06 27.00 -4.14
N PHE A 263 1.62 25.76 -3.95
CA PHE A 263 0.25 25.35 -4.24
C PHE A 263 -0.77 26.11 -3.37
N ILE A 264 -0.58 26.14 -2.04
CA ILE A 264 -1.50 26.84 -1.12
C ILE A 264 -1.54 28.34 -1.44
N PHE A 265 -0.39 28.94 -1.75
CA PHE A 265 -0.31 30.34 -2.16
C PHE A 265 -1.12 30.58 -3.44
N HIS A 266 -0.87 29.83 -4.51
CA HIS A 266 -1.56 30.02 -5.80
C HIS A 266 -3.06 29.78 -5.67
N LYS A 267 -3.46 28.76 -4.90
CA LYS A 267 -4.88 28.51 -4.62
C LYS A 267 -5.51 29.71 -3.92
N THR A 268 -4.90 30.19 -2.84
CA THR A 268 -5.42 31.34 -2.08
C THR A 268 -5.42 32.63 -2.91
N TRP A 269 -4.44 32.81 -3.79
CA TRP A 269 -4.33 33.95 -4.70
C TRP A 269 -5.43 33.96 -5.76
N ASN A 270 -5.78 32.79 -6.29
CA ASN A 270 -6.76 32.64 -7.37
C ASN A 270 -8.21 32.53 -6.87
N GLU A 271 -8.45 32.33 -5.56
CA GLU A 271 -9.80 32.27 -4.98
C GLU A 271 -10.56 33.60 -5.04
N GLU A 272 -9.86 34.74 -5.00
CA GLU A 272 -10.50 36.07 -4.90
C GLU A 272 -10.12 36.97 -6.08
N PRO A 273 -11.08 37.43 -6.90
CA PRO A 273 -10.83 38.32 -8.03
C PRO A 273 -10.49 39.75 -7.60
N ASP A 274 -11.03 40.24 -6.48
CA ASP A 274 -10.76 41.59 -5.99
C ASP A 274 -9.36 41.70 -5.34
N GLN A 275 -8.60 42.71 -5.73
CA GLN A 275 -7.21 42.86 -5.30
C GLN A 275 -7.06 43.17 -3.80
N ALA A 276 -7.98 43.95 -3.21
CA ALA A 276 -7.91 44.31 -1.80
C ALA A 276 -8.32 43.13 -0.91
N LEU A 277 -9.38 42.41 -1.29
CA LEU A 277 -9.83 41.20 -0.59
C LEU A 277 -8.82 40.06 -0.75
N ARG A 278 -8.18 39.91 -1.91
CA ARG A 278 -7.12 38.91 -2.13
C ARG A 278 -5.96 39.05 -1.16
N VAL A 279 -5.47 40.27 -0.94
CA VAL A 279 -4.38 40.51 0.02
C VAL A 279 -4.82 40.19 1.46
N GLN A 280 -6.07 40.50 1.82
CA GLN A 280 -6.61 40.14 3.13
C GLN A 280 -6.78 38.63 3.31
N HIS A 281 -7.27 37.92 2.30
CA HIS A 281 -7.37 36.46 2.31
C HIS A 281 -6.00 35.80 2.41
N LEU A 282 -5.01 36.27 1.65
CA LEU A 282 -3.64 35.76 1.70
C LEU A 282 -3.03 35.94 3.10
N LYS A 283 -3.26 37.11 3.74
CA LYS A 283 -2.83 37.34 5.13
C LYS A 283 -3.47 36.35 6.10
N LYS A 284 -4.79 36.15 6.03
CA LYS A 284 -5.54 35.32 6.98
C LYS A 284 -5.36 33.81 6.76
N LYS A 285 -5.25 33.35 5.52
CA LYS A 285 -5.21 31.91 5.19
C LYS A 285 -3.80 31.37 4.95
N PHE A 286 -2.91 32.17 4.36
CA PHE A 286 -1.55 31.74 4.03
C PHE A 286 -0.55 32.24 5.07
N TYR A 287 -0.39 33.56 5.22
CA TYR A 287 0.67 34.09 6.09
C TYR A 287 0.44 33.84 7.58
N PHE A 288 -0.81 33.90 8.05
CA PHE A 288 -1.14 33.59 9.43
C PHE A 288 -0.75 32.15 9.82
N HIS A 289 -0.88 31.20 8.90
CA HIS A 289 -0.55 29.78 9.09
C HIS A 289 0.81 29.39 8.49
N PHE A 290 1.63 30.35 8.07
CA PHE A 290 2.85 30.04 7.32
C PHE A 290 3.81 29.15 8.11
N GLN A 291 4.00 29.46 9.40
CA GLN A 291 4.85 28.66 10.28
C GLN A 291 4.30 27.24 10.48
N ASP A 292 2.97 27.10 10.63
CA ASP A 292 2.31 25.80 10.73
C ASP A 292 2.57 24.93 9.49
N TYR A 293 2.57 25.53 8.29
CA TYR A 293 2.88 24.84 7.04
C TYR A 293 4.36 24.46 6.92
N VAL A 294 5.27 25.33 7.38
CA VAL A 294 6.72 25.07 7.39
C VAL A 294 7.06 23.94 8.36
N ASP A 295 6.38 23.88 9.50
CA ASP A 295 6.59 22.86 10.54
C ASP A 295 5.87 21.54 10.25
N LEU A 296 5.12 21.46 9.14
CA LEU A 296 4.42 20.25 8.75
C LEU A 296 5.39 19.10 8.46
N ILE A 297 5.05 17.93 9.00
CA ILE A 297 5.79 16.67 8.87
C ILE A 297 4.85 15.65 8.23
N ILE A 298 5.36 14.95 7.22
CA ILE A 298 4.71 13.81 6.58
C ILE A 298 4.67 12.67 7.62
N TRP A 299 3.46 12.30 8.03
CA TRP A 299 3.22 11.23 9.01
C TRP A 299 2.62 9.95 8.40
N LYS A 300 1.83 10.07 7.33
CA LYS A 300 1.16 8.96 6.63
C LYS A 300 0.86 9.34 5.18
N VAL A 301 0.87 8.38 4.25
CA VAL A 301 0.58 8.63 2.82
C VAL A 301 -0.85 9.10 2.59
N PRO A 302 -1.92 8.49 3.17
CA PRO A 302 -3.28 8.95 2.93
C PRO A 302 -3.54 10.28 3.61
N ILE A 303 -2.85 10.61 4.71
CA ILE A 303 -3.01 11.95 5.32
C ILE A 303 -2.32 12.98 4.45
N PHE A 304 -1.16 12.69 3.88
CA PHE A 304 -0.52 13.58 2.92
C PHE A 304 -1.36 13.71 1.64
N TRP A 305 -1.93 12.61 1.16
CA TRP A 305 -2.83 12.55 0.00
C TRP A 305 -4.15 13.25 0.27
N ILE A 306 -4.80 13.01 1.43
CA ILE A 306 -6.01 13.72 1.91
C ILE A 306 -5.67 15.18 2.16
N ALA A 307 -4.52 15.53 2.73
CA ALA A 307 -4.14 16.92 2.93
C ALA A 307 -3.98 17.62 1.58
N ILE A 308 -3.31 17.01 0.61
CA ILE A 308 -3.24 17.55 -0.75
C ILE A 308 -4.62 17.59 -1.40
N THR A 309 -5.44 16.54 -1.25
CA THR A 309 -6.76 16.38 -1.92
C THR A 309 -7.87 17.25 -1.31
N TYR A 310 -7.91 17.40 0.02
CA TYR A 310 -8.79 18.33 0.75
C TYR A 310 -8.31 19.78 0.60
N LEU A 311 -7.00 20.03 0.59
CA LEU A 311 -6.49 21.34 0.15
C LEU A 311 -6.71 21.54 -1.36
N SER A 312 -7.05 20.51 -2.14
CA SER A 312 -7.43 20.59 -3.55
C SER A 312 -8.91 20.28 -3.81
N SER A 313 -9.81 20.49 -2.83
CA SER A 313 -11.25 20.17 -2.98
C SER A 313 -12.02 21.13 -3.92
N LEU A 314 -11.60 21.16 -5.18
CA LEU A 314 -12.41 21.27 -6.38
C LEU A 314 -11.73 20.39 -7.45
N VAL A 315 -12.15 19.12 -7.46
CA VAL A 315 -12.02 18.09 -8.52
C VAL A 315 -10.61 17.76 -9.01
N VAL A 316 -9.98 16.69 -8.50
CA VAL A 316 -9.00 15.89 -9.27
C VAL A 316 -9.01 14.42 -8.81
N SER A 317 -9.21 13.51 -9.77
CA SER A 317 -9.07 12.04 -9.66
C SER A 317 -7.60 11.63 -9.42
N MET A 318 -7.36 10.42 -8.90
CA MET A 318 -6.02 9.82 -8.70
C MET A 318 -5.04 10.04 -9.88
N GLU A 319 -5.53 10.02 -11.12
CA GLU A 319 -4.73 10.30 -12.33
C GLU A 319 -4.12 11.71 -12.36
N GLY A 320 -4.86 12.75 -11.95
CA GLY A 320 -4.40 14.13 -12.06
C GLY A 320 -3.42 14.54 -10.94
N LEU A 321 -3.37 13.80 -9.83
CA LEU A 321 -2.38 14.01 -8.77
C LEU A 321 -1.04 13.34 -9.09
N LEU A 322 -1.09 12.17 -9.72
CA LEU A 322 0.10 11.56 -10.30
C LEU A 322 0.66 12.44 -11.43
N GLU A 323 -0.18 12.98 -12.31
CA GLU A 323 0.25 13.97 -13.30
C GLU A 323 0.77 15.27 -12.68
N ALA A 324 0.14 15.82 -11.64
CA ALA A 324 0.61 17.06 -11.01
C ALA A 324 1.98 16.87 -10.33
N LEU A 325 2.21 15.70 -9.72
CA LEU A 325 3.53 15.37 -9.21
C LEU A 325 4.49 15.11 -10.37
N ILE A 326 4.14 14.33 -11.41
CA ILE A 326 5.05 13.81 -12.47
C ILE A 326 5.33 14.80 -13.62
N LYS A 327 4.40 15.69 -13.98
CA LYS A 327 4.49 16.56 -15.17
C LYS A 327 4.72 18.05 -14.89
N THR A 328 5.08 18.44 -13.67
CA THR A 328 5.63 19.79 -13.37
C THR A 328 6.76 19.69 -12.39
#